data_AF-A0A538RIX7-F1
#
_entry.id   AF-A0A538RIX7-F1
#
_cell.length_a   1.000
_cell.length_b   1.000
_cell.length_c   1.000
_cell.angle_alpha   90.00
_cell.angle_beta   90.00
_cell.angle_gamma   90.00
#
_symmetry.space_group_name_H-M   'P 1'
#
loop_
_entity.id
_entity.type
_entity.pdbx_description
1 polymer ?
#
loop_
_entity_poly.entity_id
_entity_poly.type
_entity_poly.pdbx_seq_one_letter_code
_entity_poly.pdbx_strand_id
1 'polypeptide(L)' 'MTGRSNWLELIFVTPRYHHIHHSSDAELHDGNYGSLFTLWDRLFGTYLDPDTTRPKKFGTGEPPRDPVWMALGV' A
#
# COMPACT_ATOMS: atom_id res chain seq x y z
N MET A 1 6.70 -5.64 10.66
CA MET A 1 7.35 -6.78 9.97
C MET A 1 6.27 -7.73 9.48
N THR A 2 5.90 -7.68 8.20
CA THR A 2 5.02 -8.68 7.57
C THR A 2 5.91 -9.69 6.86
N GLY A 3 5.77 -10.98 7.19
CA GLY A 3 6.60 -12.05 6.62
C GLY A 3 6.35 -12.24 5.13
N ARG A 4 7.39 -12.64 4.38
CA ARG A 4 7.29 -12.95 2.94
C ARG A 4 6.67 -14.34 2.75
N SER A 5 5.66 -14.44 1.90
CA SER A 5 5.15 -15.73 1.43
C SER A 5 5.04 -15.74 -0.10
N ASN A 6 6.01 -16.39 -0.75
CA ASN A 6 6.16 -16.38 -2.21
C ASN A 6 4.92 -16.87 -2.95
N TRP A 7 4.32 -17.97 -2.50
CA TRP A 7 3.18 -18.56 -3.19
C TRP A 7 1.88 -17.78 -2.94
N LEU A 8 1.72 -17.21 -1.74
CA LEU A 8 0.56 -16.38 -1.42
C LEU A 8 0.59 -15.09 -2.23
N GLU A 9 1.73 -14.40 -2.31
CA GLU A 9 1.85 -13.12 -3.03
C GLU A 9 1.72 -13.26 -4.55
N LEU A 10 1.92 -14.47 -5.09
CA LEU A 10 1.64 -14.75 -6.49
C LEU A 10 0.13 -14.75 -6.82
N ILE A 11 -0.73 -14.98 -5.83
CA ILE A 11 -2.18 -15.14 -6.03
C ILE A 11 -2.94 -14.02 -5.31
N PHE A 12 -2.67 -13.86 -4.01
CA PHE A 12 -3.37 -12.98 -3.09
C PHE A 12 -2.59 -11.73 -2.72
N VAL A 13 -3.33 -10.65 -2.52
CA VAL A 13 -2.82 -9.40 -1.95
C VAL A 13 -2.52 -9.64 -0.46
N THR A 14 -1.24 -9.75 -0.10
CA THR A 14 -0.82 -9.88 1.30
C THR A 14 -0.70 -8.52 1.99
N PRO A 15 -0.67 -8.46 3.34
CA PRO A 15 -0.44 -7.18 4.03
C PRO A 15 0.87 -6.49 3.64
N ARG A 16 1.90 -7.26 3.27
CA ARG A 16 3.17 -6.71 2.76
C ARG A 16 2.97 -6.07 1.39
N TYR A 17 2.24 -6.72 0.51
CA TYR A 17 1.90 -6.21 -0.82
C TYR A 17 1.06 -4.94 -0.76
N HIS A 18 -0.02 -5.00 0.05
CA HIS A 18 -0.99 -3.91 0.19
C HIS A 18 -0.42 -2.67 0.87
N HIS A 19 0.58 -2.81 1.75
CA HIS A 19 1.15 -1.62 2.39
C HIS A 19 1.77 -0.65 1.41
N ILE A 20 2.17 -1.12 0.22
CA ILE A 20 2.89 -0.29 -0.77
C ILE A 20 1.92 0.70 -1.36
N HIS A 21 0.69 0.25 -1.62
CA HIS A 21 -0.42 1.10 -2.04
C HIS A 21 -0.74 2.22 -1.03
N HIS A 22 -0.54 1.98 0.27
CA HIS A 22 -0.72 2.99 1.31
C HIS A 22 0.49 3.92 1.52
N SER A 23 1.53 3.77 0.71
CA SER A 23 2.66 4.69 0.74
C SER A 23 2.23 6.09 0.35
N SER A 24 2.73 7.10 1.07
CA SER A 24 2.62 8.50 0.65
C SER A 24 3.83 8.99 -0.16
N ASP A 25 4.75 8.08 -0.51
CA ASP A 25 5.86 8.39 -1.40
C ASP A 25 5.32 8.48 -2.84
N ALA A 26 5.49 9.63 -3.50
CA ALA A 26 4.89 9.91 -4.82
C ALA A 26 5.25 8.87 -5.89
N GLU A 27 6.44 8.27 -5.79
CA GLU A 27 6.92 7.24 -6.72
C GLU A 27 6.22 5.87 -6.52
N LEU A 28 5.60 5.65 -5.36
CA LEU A 28 5.00 4.37 -4.95
C LEU A 28 3.48 4.44 -4.80
N HIS A 29 2.94 5.66 -4.88
CA HIS A 29 1.52 5.97 -4.63
C HIS A 29 0.59 5.28 -5.63
N ASP A 30 1.07 5.05 -6.86
CA ASP A 30 0.28 4.55 -7.97
C ASP A 30 0.59 3.09 -8.35
N GLY A 31 0.53 2.20 -7.36
CA GLY A 31 0.73 0.77 -7.59
C GLY A 31 -0.03 -0.12 -6.60
N ASN A 32 -0.06 -1.41 -6.91
CA ASN A 32 -0.66 -2.47 -6.09
C ASN A 32 -2.14 -2.20 -5.71
N TYR A 33 -2.95 -1.81 -6.69
CA TYR A 33 -4.36 -1.48 -6.52
C TYR A 33 -5.26 -2.69 -6.27
N GLY A 34 -4.81 -3.90 -6.58
CA GLY A 34 -5.58 -5.12 -6.35
C GLY A 34 -6.01 -5.23 -4.88
N SER A 35 -7.28 -5.53 -4.64
CA SER A 35 -7.80 -5.68 -3.27
C SER A 35 -7.73 -7.12 -2.76
N LEU A 36 -7.81 -8.10 -3.66
CA LEU A 36 -7.79 -9.53 -3.31
C LEU A 36 -6.76 -10.33 -4.10
N PHE A 37 -6.66 -10.09 -5.41
CA PHE A 37 -5.76 -10.84 -6.30
C PHE A 37 -4.69 -9.94 -6.92
N THR A 38 -3.44 -10.39 -6.90
CA THR A 38 -2.30 -9.67 -7.49
C THR A 38 -2.27 -9.76 -9.02
N LEU A 39 -3.08 -10.65 -9.60
CA LEU A 39 -3.24 -10.80 -11.05
C LEU A 39 -3.60 -9.49 -11.74
N TRP A 40 -4.46 -8.67 -11.13
CA TRP A 40 -4.91 -7.42 -11.74
C TRP A 40 -3.75 -6.45 -11.92
N ASP A 41 -2.92 -6.29 -10.89
CA ASP A 41 -1.76 -5.40 -10.98
C ASP A 41 -0.72 -5.88 -12.00
N ARG A 42 -0.55 -7.18 -12.14
CA ARG A 42 0.34 -7.76 -13.16
C ARG A 42 -0.21 -7.55 -14.56
N LEU A 43 -1.53 -7.70 -14.74
CA LEU A 43 -2.20 -7.54 -16.04
C LEU A 43 -2.19 -6.08 -16.51
N PHE A 44 -2.40 -5.14 -15.58
CA PHE A 44 -2.50 -3.72 -15.89
C PHE A 44 -1.19 -2.94 -15.65
N GLY A 45 -0.11 -3.63 -15.26
CA GLY A 45 1.22 -3.03 -15.12
C GLY A 45 1.40 -2.12 -13.90
N THR A 46 0.55 -2.26 -12.88
CA THR A 46 0.60 -1.49 -11.62
C THR A 46 1.30 -2.26 -10.49
N TYR A 47 1.88 -3.43 -10.81
CA TYR A 47 2.61 -4.25 -9.85
C TYR A 47 3.91 -3.57 -9.40
N LEU A 48 4.04 -3.37 -8.09
CA LEU A 48 5.25 -2.96 -7.39
C LEU A 48 5.76 -4.11 -6.52
N ASP A 49 7.01 -4.50 -6.75
CA ASP A 49 7.64 -5.63 -6.08
C ASP A 49 7.96 -5.31 -4.61
N PRO A 50 7.37 -6.04 -3.64
CA PRO A 50 7.63 -5.80 -2.22
C PRO A 50 9.05 -6.09 -1.75
N ASP A 51 9.88 -6.81 -2.51
CA ASP A 51 11.29 -7.03 -2.15
C ASP A 51 12.18 -5.83 -2.45
N THR A 52 11.87 -5.11 -3.52
CA THR A 52 12.62 -3.94 -3.99
C THR A 52 11.97 -2.62 -3.57
N THR A 53 10.69 -2.65 -3.21
CA THR A 53 9.91 -1.48 -2.82
C THR A 53 9.71 -1.42 -1.32
N ARG A 54 10.19 -0.34 -0.69
CA ARG A 54 10.02 -0.07 0.74
C ARG A 54 9.52 1.35 0.96
N PRO A 55 8.22 1.52 1.28
CA PRO A 55 7.67 2.81 1.68
C PRO A 55 8.40 3.37 2.89
N LYS A 56 8.73 4.66 2.85
CA LYS A 56 9.31 5.40 3.98
C LYS A 56 8.23 6.15 4.75
N LYS A 57 7.16 6.54 4.06
CA LYS A 57 6.04 7.30 4.61
C LYS A 57 4.70 6.65 4.25
N PHE A 58 3.74 6.83 5.14
CA PHE A 58 2.36 6.36 4.98
C PHE A 58 1.38 7.52 5.21
N GLY A 59 0.15 7.37 4.72
CA GLY A 59 -0.93 8.35 4.90
C GLY A 59 -1.33 9.03 3.60
N THR A 60 -2.17 10.06 3.70
CA THR A 60 -2.77 10.75 2.54
C THR A 60 -1.98 11.99 2.07
N GLY A 61 -0.80 12.22 2.67
CA GLY A 61 -0.02 13.44 2.45
C GLY A 61 -0.57 14.69 3.14
N GLU A 62 -1.72 14.59 3.82
CA GLU A 62 -2.28 15.68 4.62
C GLU A 62 -1.51 15.84 5.95
N PRO A 63 -1.33 17.09 6.45
CA PRO A 63 -0.83 17.30 7.79
C PRO A 63 -1.80 16.69 8.83
N PRO A 64 -1.30 16.23 9.99
CA PRO A 64 -2.15 15.71 11.06
C PRO A 64 -3.25 16.73 11.40
N ARG A 65 -4.51 16.29 11.37
CA ARG A 65 -5.62 17.14 11.84
C ARG A 65 -5.45 17.43 13.32
N ASP A 66 -5.85 18.64 13.71
CA ASP A 66 -5.85 19.04 15.12
C ASP A 66 -6.66 18.02 15.95
N PRO A 67 -6.11 17.53 17.08
CA PRO A 67 -6.80 16.56 17.92
C PRO A 67 -8.19 17.02 18.39
N VAL A 68 -8.39 18.33 18.57
CA VAL A 68 -9.67 18.93 18.97
C VAL A 68 -10.71 18.74 17.87
N TRP A 69 -10.34 19.02 16.61
CA TRP A 69 -11.24 18.83 15.48
C TRP A 69 -11.59 17.35 15.26
N MET A 70 -10.60 16.46 15.41
CA MET A 70 -10.85 15.01 15.35
C MET A 70 -11.81 14.52 16.44
N ALA A 71 -11.71 15.06 17.67
CA ALA A 71 -12.61 14.69 18.77
C ALA A 71 -14.04 15.22 18.58
N LEU A 72 -14.20 16.34 17.86
CA LEU A 72 -15.49 16.95 17.54
C LEU A 72 -16.11 16.38 16.26
N GLY A 73 -15.38 15.58 15.49
CA GLY A 73 -15.86 14.96 14.25
C GLY A 73 -16.02 15.94 13.09
N VAL A 74 -15.30 17.07 13.11
CA VAL A 74 -15.33 18.13 12.08
C VAL A 74 -13.94 18.28 11.45
#